data_AF-A0A931U9R1-F1
#
_entry.id   AF-A0A931U9R1-F1
#
_cell.length_a   1.000
_cell.length_b   1.000
_cell.length_c   1.000
_cell.angle_alpha   90.00
_cell.angle_beta   90.00
_cell.angle_gamma   90.00
#
_symmetry.space_group_name_H-M   'P 1'
#
loop_
_entity.id
_entity.type
_entity.pdbx_description
1 polymer ?
#
loop_
_entity_poly.entity_id
_entity_poly.type
_entity_poly.pdbx_seq_one_letter_code
_entity_poly.pdbx_strand_id
1 'polypeptide(L)'
;MARRRSTVARLNKLFFKDINWQESYAGLILGAIIVVVLGLLVANYFTRKNSEPAKGVETIQTEEEDQQKTQSLEYKVVAGDSLSLISQKYYGTFDFWPVLASVNKISNSNLIYVDTTLTIPPKAEVDEKMKFLGATSYRVQEGETFFSIAQKVYGDGSRWPILHQANGSLRLPNGNPLVFAGSTIVVPR
;
A
#
# COMPACT_ATOMS: atom_id res chain seq x y z
N MET A 1 -86.68 -19.58 -51.63
CA MET A 1 -85.38 -19.38 -50.96
C MET A 1 -84.32 -19.27 -52.08
N ALA A 2 -83.91 -18.08 -52.52
CA ALA A 2 -82.79 -17.26 -52.02
C ALA A 2 -81.42 -17.97 -52.15
N ARG A 3 -80.30 -17.40 -52.65
CA ARG A 3 -79.93 -16.18 -53.40
C ARG A 3 -78.40 -16.28 -53.63
N ARG A 4 -77.90 -15.67 -54.72
CA ARG A 4 -76.58 -14.96 -54.87
C ARG A 4 -75.28 -15.72 -55.22
N ARG A 5 -74.80 -15.40 -56.44
CA ARG A 5 -73.57 -14.65 -56.85
C ARG A 5 -72.14 -15.14 -56.49
N SER A 6 -71.32 -15.07 -57.56
CA SER A 6 -69.94 -14.51 -57.71
C SER A 6 -68.69 -15.32 -57.35
N THR A 7 -67.91 -15.56 -58.42
CA THR A 7 -66.44 -15.51 -58.59
C THR A 7 -65.63 -14.81 -57.49
N VAL A 8 -64.60 -15.47 -56.93
CA VAL A 8 -63.36 -14.87 -56.37
C VAL A 8 -62.16 -15.83 -56.42
N ALA A 9 -61.07 -15.34 -57.04
CA ALA A 9 -59.60 -15.51 -56.83
C ALA A 9 -58.92 -16.80 -56.28
N ARG A 10 -58.07 -17.39 -57.15
CA ARG A 10 -56.57 -17.49 -57.16
C ARG A 10 -55.71 -17.65 -55.87
N LEU A 11 -54.62 -18.41 -56.07
CA LEU A 11 -53.35 -18.59 -55.31
C LEU A 11 -53.45 -19.50 -54.05
N ASN A 12 -52.48 -20.36 -53.72
CA ASN A 12 -51.04 -20.20 -53.87
C ASN A 12 -50.28 -21.54 -53.85
N LYS A 13 -49.18 -21.58 -54.59
CA LYS A 13 -48.06 -22.50 -54.44
C LYS A 13 -47.44 -22.27 -53.07
N LEU A 14 -47.46 -23.23 -52.15
CA LEU A 14 -46.55 -23.25 -51.00
C LEU A 14 -46.27 -24.68 -50.56
N PHE A 15 -45.08 -25.19 -50.88
CA PHE A 15 -43.93 -25.24 -49.97
C PHE A 15 -43.94 -26.54 -49.16
N PHE A 16 -43.58 -27.64 -49.81
CA PHE A 16 -42.89 -28.71 -49.12
C PHE A 16 -41.65 -29.08 -49.94
N LYS A 17 -40.53 -28.51 -49.51
CA LYS A 17 -39.22 -29.13 -49.67
C LYS A 17 -38.71 -29.46 -48.28
N ASP A 18 -38.13 -30.64 -48.23
CA ASP A 18 -37.42 -31.28 -47.15
C ASP A 18 -36.51 -30.35 -46.33
N ILE A 19 -36.63 -30.61 -45.03
CA ILE A 19 -35.97 -30.06 -43.84
C ILE A 19 -34.43 -30.10 -43.93
N ASN A 20 -33.75 -29.05 -43.42
CA ASN A 20 -32.43 -29.16 -42.78
C ASN A 20 -32.10 -27.91 -41.93
N TRP A 21 -32.09 -28.08 -40.62
CA TRP A 21 -31.89 -27.04 -39.60
C TRP A 21 -30.44 -27.11 -39.08
N GLN A 22 -29.42 -26.87 -39.93
CA GLN A 22 -28.01 -27.09 -39.52
C GLN A 22 -26.94 -26.06 -39.98
N GLU A 23 -27.23 -25.03 -40.79
CA GLU A 23 -26.13 -24.27 -41.45
C GLU A 23 -25.96 -22.78 -41.05
N SER A 24 -26.75 -22.19 -40.15
CA SER A 24 -26.64 -20.72 -39.88
C SER A 24 -26.20 -20.29 -38.47
N TYR A 25 -26.22 -21.19 -37.49
CA TYR A 25 -25.62 -20.90 -36.17
C TYR A 25 -24.29 -21.59 -35.96
N ALA A 26 -23.90 -22.51 -36.85
CA ALA A 26 -22.60 -23.16 -36.79
C ALA A 26 -21.48 -22.12 -36.77
N GLY A 27 -21.49 -21.13 -37.66
CA GLY A 27 -20.48 -20.06 -37.65
C GLY A 27 -20.51 -19.16 -36.41
N LEU A 28 -21.70 -18.86 -35.88
CA LEU A 28 -21.84 -18.02 -34.68
C LEU A 28 -21.39 -18.75 -33.40
N ILE A 29 -21.77 -20.02 -33.25
CA ILE A 29 -21.41 -20.86 -32.12
C ILE A 29 -19.92 -21.23 -32.19
N LEU A 30 -19.41 -21.57 -33.39
CA LEU A 30 -17.99 -21.84 -33.61
C LEU A 30 -17.15 -20.58 -33.33
N GLY A 31 -17.62 -19.40 -33.75
CA GLY A 31 -17.01 -18.12 -33.42
C GLY A 31 -16.98 -17.84 -31.91
N ALA A 32 -18.09 -18.06 -31.21
CA ALA A 32 -18.17 -17.90 -29.76
C ALA A 32 -17.22 -18.86 -29.01
N ILE A 33 -17.12 -20.12 -29.45
CA ILE A 33 -16.20 -21.11 -28.88
C ILE A 33 -14.74 -20.68 -29.13
N ILE A 34 -14.40 -20.20 -30.32
CA ILE A 34 -13.05 -19.71 -30.64
C ILE A 34 -12.65 -18.54 -29.73
N VAL A 35 -13.56 -17.58 -29.50
CA VAL A 35 -13.29 -16.43 -28.61
C VAL A 35 -13.09 -16.88 -27.16
N VAL A 36 -13.89 -17.84 -26.67
CA VAL A 36 -13.75 -18.39 -25.32
C VAL A 36 -12.45 -19.19 -25.18
N VAL A 37 -12.09 -20.01 -26.17
CA VAL A 37 -10.85 -20.82 -26.14
C VAL A 37 -9.62 -19.92 -26.25
N LEU A 38 -9.63 -18.90 -27.11
CA LEU A 38 -8.55 -17.90 -27.17
C LEU A 38 -8.44 -17.11 -25.87
N GLY A 39 -9.57 -16.72 -25.26
CA GLY A 39 -9.60 -16.07 -23.95
C GLY A 39 -8.99 -16.95 -22.85
N LEU A 40 -9.36 -18.23 -22.81
CA LEU A 40 -8.78 -19.21 -21.87
C LEU A 40 -7.29 -19.48 -22.13
N LEU A 41 -6.86 -19.48 -23.40
CA LEU A 41 -5.45 -19.63 -23.77
C LEU A 41 -4.63 -18.40 -23.39
N VAL A 42 -5.15 -17.19 -23.59
CA VAL A 42 -4.50 -15.94 -23.15
C VAL A 42 -4.43 -15.89 -21.63
N ALA A 43 -5.51 -16.25 -20.93
CA ALA A 43 -5.52 -16.33 -19.47
C ALA A 43 -4.53 -17.37 -18.93
N ASN A 44 -4.45 -18.56 -19.54
CA ASN A 44 -3.47 -19.58 -19.19
C ASN A 44 -2.03 -19.19 -19.58
N TYR A 45 -1.84 -18.43 -20.66
CA TYR A 45 -0.54 -17.90 -21.07
C TYR A 45 -0.02 -16.84 -20.08
N PHE A 46 -0.89 -15.92 -19.65
CA PHE A 46 -0.54 -14.90 -18.65
C PHE A 46 -0.31 -15.51 -17.27
N THR A 47 -1.05 -16.56 -16.91
CA THR A 47 -0.90 -17.23 -15.62
C THR A 47 0.33 -18.15 -15.54
N ARG A 48 1.02 -18.42 -16.65
CA ARG A 48 2.20 -19.32 -16.67
C ARG A 48 3.53 -18.63 -16.96
N LYS A 49 3.56 -17.33 -17.29
CA LYS A 49 4.79 -16.62 -17.64
C LYS A 49 5.05 -15.42 -16.72
N ASN A 50 5.29 -15.70 -15.45
CA ASN A 50 6.11 -14.79 -14.64
C ASN A 50 7.58 -15.06 -14.94
N SER A 51 8.16 -14.23 -15.80
CA SER A 51 9.58 -13.83 -15.84
C SER A 51 9.72 -12.65 -16.80
N GLU A 52 10.23 -11.52 -16.28
CA GLU A 52 10.70 -10.26 -16.90
C GLU A 52 11.18 -10.33 -18.37
N PRO A 53 11.26 -9.23 -19.17
CA PRO A 53 11.71 -7.87 -18.78
C PRO A 53 11.08 -6.66 -19.53
N ALA A 54 11.35 -5.43 -19.05
CA ALA A 54 11.84 -4.32 -19.90
C ALA A 54 12.18 -3.04 -19.09
N LYS A 55 13.44 -2.58 -19.20
CA LYS A 55 13.85 -1.19 -18.96
C LYS A 55 13.23 -0.30 -20.04
N GLY A 56 12.47 0.71 -19.65
CA GLY A 56 11.96 1.75 -20.52
C GLY A 56 11.36 2.88 -19.68
N VAL A 57 12.04 4.02 -19.68
CA VAL A 57 11.65 5.25 -18.99
C VAL A 57 10.61 5.97 -19.84
N GLU A 58 9.37 6.10 -19.36
CA GLU A 58 8.63 7.37 -19.15
C GLU A 58 7.14 7.14 -18.83
N THR A 59 6.75 7.65 -17.66
CA THR A 59 5.49 8.30 -17.30
C THR A 59 4.17 7.64 -17.71
N ILE A 60 3.54 6.94 -16.77
CA ILE A 60 2.14 7.12 -16.33
C ILE A 60 2.07 6.63 -14.88
N GLN A 61 1.38 7.41 -14.06
CA GLN A 61 1.07 7.16 -12.66
C GLN A 61 0.45 5.76 -12.49
N THR A 62 1.06 4.92 -11.66
CA THR A 62 0.41 3.75 -11.07
C THR A 62 0.35 4.00 -9.57
N GLU A 63 -0.58 4.86 -9.19
CA GLU A 63 -1.20 4.87 -7.86
C GLU A 63 -2.13 3.66 -7.80
N GLU A 64 -1.58 2.46 -7.62
CA GLU A 64 -2.33 1.32 -7.12
C GLU A 64 -1.47 0.59 -6.09
N GLU A 65 -1.33 1.20 -4.91
CA GLU A 65 -1.12 0.44 -3.69
C GLU A 65 -1.73 1.20 -2.50
N ASP A 66 -2.52 0.46 -1.73
CA ASP A 66 -2.99 0.74 -0.37
C ASP A 66 -4.30 1.53 -0.17
N GLN A 67 -5.39 0.99 -0.71
CA GLN A 67 -6.73 1.17 -0.13
C GLN A 67 -7.15 -0.10 0.63
N GLN A 68 -6.33 -0.61 1.56
CA GLN A 68 -6.84 -1.63 2.49
C GLN A 68 -6.04 -1.79 3.80
N LYS A 69 -5.98 -0.74 4.64
CA LYS A 69 -5.94 -0.95 6.11
C LYS A 69 -6.39 0.26 6.93
N THR A 70 -7.69 0.55 6.96
CA THR A 70 -8.29 1.54 7.87
C THR A 70 -8.40 1.06 9.32
N GLN A 71 -7.86 -0.11 9.66
CA GLN A 71 -7.93 -0.68 11.01
C GLN A 71 -6.56 -0.64 11.68
N SER A 72 -6.53 -0.08 12.89
CA SER A 72 -5.37 -0.16 13.77
C SER A 72 -5.07 -1.61 14.12
N LEU A 73 -3.79 -1.97 14.14
CA LEU A 73 -3.32 -3.29 14.54
C LEU A 73 -2.77 -3.24 15.96
N GLU A 74 -2.68 -4.42 16.56
CA GLU A 74 -1.93 -4.63 17.79
C GLU A 74 -0.65 -5.39 17.49
N TYR A 75 0.44 -4.95 18.12
CA TYR A 75 1.76 -5.60 18.01
C TYR A 75 2.35 -5.84 19.39
N LYS A 76 2.75 -7.08 19.66
CA LYS A 76 3.45 -7.44 20.90
C LYS A 76 4.96 -7.26 20.70
N VAL A 77 5.56 -6.38 21.49
CA VAL A 77 7.01 -6.07 21.44
C VAL A 77 7.82 -7.31 21.80
N VAL A 78 8.86 -7.60 21.01
CA VAL A 78 9.80 -8.70 21.25
C VAL A 78 11.19 -8.16 21.58
N ALA A 79 12.07 -9.04 22.08
CA ALA A 79 13.44 -8.66 22.42
C ALA A 79 14.20 -8.13 21.18
N GLY A 80 14.85 -6.98 21.34
CA GLY A 80 15.60 -6.31 20.27
C GLY A 80 14.78 -5.31 19.44
N ASP A 81 13.48 -5.18 19.70
CA ASP A 81 12.66 -4.16 19.04
C ASP A 81 13.04 -2.73 19.48
N SER A 82 12.89 -1.81 18.55
CA SER A 82 12.79 -0.37 18.80
C SER A 82 11.54 0.18 18.11
N LEU A 83 11.03 1.33 18.56
CA LEU A 83 9.90 1.97 17.87
C LEU A 83 10.20 2.27 16.40
N SER A 84 11.45 2.55 16.05
CA SER A 84 11.88 2.78 14.67
C SER A 84 11.91 1.50 13.84
N LEU A 85 12.36 0.37 14.39
CA LEU A 85 12.31 -0.92 13.71
C LEU A 85 10.87 -1.39 13.49
N ILE A 86 10.00 -1.16 14.48
CA ILE A 86 8.56 -1.43 14.36
C ILE A 86 7.96 -0.53 13.27
N SER A 87 8.28 0.76 13.27
CA SER A 87 7.86 1.68 12.21
C SER A 87 8.28 1.19 10.83
N GLN A 88 9.55 0.78 10.68
CA GLN A 88 10.07 0.26 9.42
C GLN A 88 9.31 -0.99 8.96
N LYS A 89 9.00 -1.90 9.90
CA LYS A 89 8.26 -3.14 9.64
C LYS A 89 6.83 -2.88 9.16
N TYR A 90 6.13 -1.90 9.74
CA TYR A 90 4.71 -1.68 9.47
C TYR A 90 4.42 -0.63 8.40
N TYR A 91 5.33 0.32 8.18
CA TYR A 91 5.10 1.45 7.29
C TYR A 91 6.12 1.58 6.16
N GLY A 92 7.18 0.77 6.20
CA GLY A 92 8.28 0.83 5.24
C GLY A 92 9.28 1.96 5.50
N THR A 93 9.13 2.72 6.59
CA THR A 93 10.05 3.78 7.00
C THR A 93 10.30 3.75 8.50
N PHE A 94 11.50 4.10 8.93
CA PHE A 94 11.82 4.36 10.33
C PHE A 94 11.13 5.60 10.88
N ASP A 95 10.64 6.51 10.02
CA ASP A 95 10.30 7.87 10.38
C ASP A 95 9.06 8.04 11.25
N PHE A 96 8.16 7.06 11.27
CA PHE A 96 6.87 7.16 11.96
C PHE A 96 6.87 6.71 13.41
N TRP A 97 8.04 6.33 13.93
CA TRP A 97 8.22 6.05 15.33
C TRP A 97 7.70 7.15 16.28
N PRO A 98 7.79 8.48 15.98
CA PRO A 98 7.29 9.53 16.88
C PRO A 98 5.78 9.47 17.06
N VAL A 99 5.06 9.17 15.98
CA VAL A 99 3.62 8.97 16.03
C VAL A 99 3.30 7.70 16.80
N LEU A 100 4.04 6.61 16.59
CA LEU A 100 3.89 5.39 17.38
C LEU A 100 4.08 5.67 18.88
N ALA A 101 5.11 6.43 19.26
CA ALA A 101 5.34 6.83 20.64
C ALA A 101 4.16 7.64 21.21
N SER A 102 3.68 8.62 20.44
CA SER A 102 2.57 9.51 20.82
C SER A 102 1.26 8.75 21.00
N VAL A 103 0.88 7.92 20.03
CA VAL A 103 -0.36 7.11 20.06
C VAL A 103 -0.35 6.12 21.23
N ASN A 104 0.81 5.55 21.54
CA ASN A 104 0.97 4.61 22.66
C ASN A 104 1.33 5.28 23.99
N LYS A 105 1.33 6.63 24.06
CA LYS A 105 1.63 7.41 25.27
C LYS A 105 2.99 7.06 25.90
N ILE A 106 3.97 6.72 25.07
CA ILE A 106 5.33 6.37 25.50
C ILE A 106 6.09 7.66 25.79
N SER A 107 6.42 7.91 27.05
CA SER A 107 7.15 9.11 27.46
C SER A 107 8.63 9.06 27.10
N ASN A 108 9.26 7.89 27.21
CA ASN A 108 10.64 7.67 26.81
C ASN A 108 10.70 6.72 25.63
N SER A 109 10.83 7.26 24.43
CA SER A 109 10.79 6.53 23.17
C SER A 109 11.93 5.53 22.98
N ASN A 110 13.02 5.68 23.75
CA ASN A 110 14.14 4.74 23.76
C ASN A 110 13.92 3.55 24.69
N LEU A 111 12.80 3.52 25.43
CA LEU A 111 12.51 2.49 26.41
C LEU A 111 11.11 1.90 26.15
N ILE A 112 11.10 0.78 25.44
CA ILE A 112 9.92 -0.07 25.27
C ILE A 112 10.19 -1.44 25.89
N TYR A 113 9.15 -2.06 26.48
CA TYR A 113 9.29 -3.32 27.19
C TYR A 113 8.78 -4.49 26.36
N VAL A 114 9.51 -5.60 26.39
CA VAL A 114 9.08 -6.86 25.81
C VAL A 114 7.72 -7.26 26.39
N ASP A 115 6.91 -7.94 25.57
CA ASP A 115 5.54 -8.37 25.85
C ASP A 115 4.51 -7.25 26.02
N THR A 116 4.89 -5.99 25.83
CA THR A 116 3.95 -4.87 25.76
C THR A 116 3.22 -4.89 24.42
N THR A 117 1.90 -4.70 24.45
CA THR A 117 1.11 -4.52 23.23
C THR A 117 1.07 -3.05 22.83
N LEU A 118 1.51 -2.75 21.61
CA LEU A 118 1.45 -1.44 20.98
C LEU A 118 0.32 -1.40 19.94
N THR A 119 -0.41 -0.30 19.92
CA THR A 119 -1.32 0.07 18.85
C THR A 119 -0.53 0.61 17.67
N ILE A 120 -0.72 0.02 16.51
CA ILE A 120 -0.14 0.41 15.23
C ILE A 120 -1.27 1.02 14.37
N PRO A 121 -1.40 2.35 14.32
CA PRO A 121 -2.44 3.03 13.54
C PRO A 121 -2.26 2.87 12.02
N PRO A 122 -3.32 3.08 11.21
CA PRO A 122 -3.23 3.13 9.75
C PRO A 122 -2.19 4.13 9.24
N LYS A 123 -1.53 3.81 8.13
CA LYS A 123 -0.49 4.68 7.55
C LYS A 123 -0.99 6.09 7.22
N ALA A 124 -2.21 6.21 6.69
CA ALA A 124 -2.82 7.52 6.40
C ALA A 124 -2.96 8.41 7.67
N GLU A 125 -3.37 7.83 8.80
CA GLU A 125 -3.47 8.58 10.06
C GLU A 125 -2.09 9.02 10.56
N VAL A 126 -1.09 8.16 10.39
CA VAL A 126 0.30 8.45 10.75
C VAL A 126 0.86 9.58 9.91
N ASP A 127 0.62 9.57 8.60
CA ASP A 127 1.03 10.63 7.68
C ASP A 127 0.42 11.98 8.05
N GLU A 128 -0.87 12.01 8.39
CA GLU A 128 -1.53 13.23 8.87
C GLU A 128 -0.94 13.73 10.19
N LYS A 129 -0.73 12.84 11.17
CA LYS A 129 -0.12 13.19 12.45
C LYS A 129 1.33 13.68 12.29
N MET A 130 2.11 13.09 11.39
CA MET A 130 3.48 13.53 11.12
C MET A 130 3.52 14.95 10.56
N LYS A 131 2.59 15.31 9.66
CA LYS A 131 2.46 16.68 9.16
C LYS A 131 2.17 17.67 10.29
N PHE A 132 1.28 17.30 11.22
CA PHE A 132 0.95 18.15 12.37
C PHE A 132 2.12 18.27 13.37
N LEU A 133 2.90 17.20 13.56
CA LEU A 133 4.00 17.17 14.52
C LEU A 133 5.26 17.89 14.02
N GLY A 134 5.35 18.25 12.74
CA GLY A 134 6.56 18.86 12.16
C GLY A 134 7.83 18.02 12.35
N ALA A 135 7.70 16.75 12.72
CA ALA A 135 8.79 15.90 13.14
C ALA A 135 9.43 15.27 11.91
N THR A 136 10.68 15.64 11.61
CA THR A 136 11.53 14.85 10.71
C THR A 136 12.25 13.81 11.55
N SER A 137 12.42 12.57 11.10
CA SER A 137 13.24 11.59 11.82
C SER A 137 14.68 11.60 11.28
N TYR A 138 15.65 11.21 12.10
CA TYR A 138 17.06 11.16 11.74
C TYR A 138 17.72 9.89 12.28
N ARG A 139 18.36 9.11 11.40
CA ARG A 139 19.13 7.93 11.80
C ARG A 139 20.55 8.33 12.21
N VAL A 140 20.85 8.13 13.49
CA VAL A 140 22.15 8.42 14.11
C VAL A 140 23.22 7.53 13.49
N GLN A 141 24.29 8.15 13.00
CA GLN A 141 25.47 7.45 12.51
C GLN A 141 26.46 7.19 13.64
N GLU A 142 27.41 6.29 13.41
CA GLU A 142 28.45 5.98 14.40
C GLU A 142 29.27 7.23 14.74
N GLY A 143 29.47 7.47 16.04
CA GLY A 143 30.22 8.62 16.56
C GLY A 143 29.48 9.96 16.57
N GLU A 144 28.22 10.03 16.11
CA GLU A 144 27.45 11.26 16.18
C GLU A 144 26.95 11.58 17.59
N THR A 145 26.84 12.88 17.88
CA THR A 145 26.25 13.42 19.11
C THR A 145 25.05 14.30 18.76
N PHE A 146 24.18 14.62 19.72
CA PHE A 146 23.11 15.60 19.43
C PHE A 146 23.66 16.95 18.94
N PHE A 147 24.88 17.33 19.35
CA PHE A 147 25.52 18.55 18.85
C PHE A 147 25.83 18.45 17.35
N SER A 148 26.53 17.40 16.93
CA SER A 148 26.88 17.23 15.51
C SER A 148 25.64 17.04 14.64
N ILE A 149 24.61 16.37 15.17
CA ILE A 149 23.34 16.20 14.47
C ILE A 149 22.60 17.53 14.36
N ALA A 150 22.48 18.31 15.45
CA ALA A 150 21.86 19.63 15.43
C ALA A 150 22.54 20.57 14.42
N GLN A 151 23.88 20.54 14.37
CA GLN A 151 24.64 21.29 13.36
C GLN A 151 24.26 20.90 11.94
N LYS A 152 24.03 19.61 11.69
CA LYS A 152 23.68 19.08 10.37
C LYS A 152 22.24 19.36 9.96
N VAL A 153 21.29 19.22 10.90
CA VAL A 153 19.85 19.32 10.60
C VAL A 153 19.31 20.73 10.74
N TYR A 154 19.87 21.54 11.65
CA TYR A 154 19.43 22.92 11.88
C TYR A 154 20.43 23.97 11.36
N GLY A 155 21.63 23.56 10.95
CA GLY A 155 22.72 24.49 10.67
C GLY A 155 23.38 25.07 11.93
N ASP A 156 22.97 24.61 13.12
CA ASP A 156 23.38 25.19 14.41
C ASP A 156 23.46 24.11 15.50
N GLY A 157 24.67 23.72 15.87
CA GLY A 157 24.95 22.72 16.89
C GLY A 157 24.44 23.11 18.28
N SER A 158 24.27 24.41 18.57
CA SER A 158 23.76 24.88 19.85
C SER A 158 22.30 24.49 20.09
N ARG A 159 21.58 24.06 19.05
CA ARG A 159 20.21 23.53 19.11
C ARG A 159 20.11 22.07 19.54
N TRP A 160 21.22 21.44 19.92
CA TRP A 160 21.20 20.10 20.50
C TRP A 160 20.22 19.90 21.68
N PRO A 161 19.90 20.91 22.53
CA PRO A 161 18.93 20.73 23.60
C PRO A 161 17.53 20.41 23.08
N ILE A 162 17.16 20.89 21.89
CA ILE A 162 15.87 20.59 21.23
C ILE A 162 15.80 19.09 20.93
N LEU A 163 16.88 18.53 20.36
CA LEU A 163 16.96 17.09 20.08
C LEU A 163 16.95 16.28 21.38
N HIS A 164 17.73 16.68 22.38
CA HIS A 164 17.76 15.98 23.67
C HIS A 164 16.38 16.01 24.36
N GLN A 165 15.69 17.14 24.36
CA GLN A 165 14.36 17.25 24.94
C GLN A 165 13.32 16.37 24.22
N ALA A 166 13.38 16.30 22.89
CA ALA A 166 12.45 15.50 22.09
C ALA A 166 12.72 13.99 22.17
N ASN A 167 13.94 13.58 22.51
CA ASN A 167 14.37 12.17 22.42
C ASN A 167 14.73 11.53 23.77
N GLY A 168 14.46 12.22 24.87
CA GLY A 168 14.67 11.72 26.23
C GLY A 168 15.96 12.21 26.88
N SER A 169 16.01 12.08 28.21
CA SER A 169 16.98 12.80 29.05
C SER A 169 18.19 11.97 29.52
N LEU A 170 18.48 10.84 28.84
CA LEU A 170 19.59 9.97 29.22
C LEU A 170 20.93 10.66 28.98
N ARG A 171 21.83 10.55 29.95
CA ARG A 171 23.16 11.14 29.90
C ARG A 171 24.23 10.10 30.19
N LEU A 172 25.37 10.26 29.55
CA LEU A 172 26.61 9.59 29.88
C LEU A 172 27.11 10.05 31.26
N PRO A 173 27.99 9.28 31.93
CA PRO A 173 28.58 9.68 33.21
C PRO A 173 29.34 11.02 33.16
N ASN A 174 29.83 11.41 31.99
CA ASN A 174 30.50 12.70 31.75
C ASN A 174 29.50 13.87 31.56
N GLY A 175 28.19 13.64 31.69
CA GLY A 175 27.14 14.64 31.57
C GLY A 175 26.65 14.90 30.14
N ASN A 176 27.30 14.36 29.12
CA ASN A 176 26.86 14.51 27.73
C ASN A 176 25.57 13.70 27.49
N PRO A 177 24.63 14.21 26.69
CA PRO A 177 23.48 13.42 26.26
C PRO A 177 23.91 12.11 25.60
N LEU A 178 23.24 11.02 25.97
CA LEU A 178 23.48 9.71 25.38
C LEU A 178 22.68 9.59 24.08
N VAL A 179 23.39 9.29 23.00
CA VAL A 179 22.81 8.98 21.70
C VAL A 179 23.42 7.67 21.21
N PHE A 180 22.59 6.72 20.78
CA PHE A 180 23.07 5.41 20.32
C PHE A 180 23.27 5.42 18.81
N ALA A 181 24.44 4.99 18.34
CA ALA A 181 24.67 4.77 16.93
C ALA A 181 23.64 3.79 16.35
N GLY A 182 23.14 4.09 15.16
CA GLY A 182 22.09 3.30 14.49
C GLY A 182 20.67 3.53 15.00
N SER A 183 20.47 4.27 16.10
CA SER A 183 19.13 4.65 16.57
C SER A 183 18.51 5.72 15.66
N THR A 184 17.19 5.85 15.72
CA THR A 184 16.47 6.92 15.01
C THR A 184 15.93 7.91 16.02
N ILE A 185 16.20 9.20 15.82
CA ILE A 185 15.77 10.29 16.69
C ILE A 185 14.76 11.21 15.99
N VAL A 186 13.93 11.93 16.74
CA VAL A 186 13.05 13.01 16.28
C VAL A 186 13.88 14.26 16.14
N VAL A 187 13.69 14.94 15.02
CA VAL A 187 14.20 16.27 14.72
C VAL A 187 12.97 17.16 14.55
N PRO A 188 12.54 17.86 15.62
CA PRO A 188 11.46 18.85 15.52
C PRO A 188 11.86 19.96 14.54
N ARG A 189 10.97 20.37 13.62
CA ARG A 189 11.18 21.51 12.71
C ARG A 189 10.73 22.83 13.32
#